data_AF-A0A257V117-F1
#
_entry.id   AF-A0A257V117-F1
#
_cell.length_a   1.000
_cell.length_b   1.000
_cell.length_c   1.000
_cell.angle_alpha   90.00
_cell.angle_beta   90.00
_cell.angle_gamma   90.00
#
_symmetry.space_group_name_H-M   'P 1'
#
loop_
_entity.id
_entity.type
_entity.pdbx_description
1 polymer ?
#
loop_
_entity_poly.entity_id
_entity_poly.type
_entity_poly.pdbx_seq_one_letter_code
_entity_poly.pdbx_strand_id
1 'polypeptide(L)'
;TLTGGLTEVRMSEPVLQATLALRSYLFEAVYENPRATSEFEKASGILGGLWEKVRQRPEQYLDGTTIEAEGLDAAARDFLAGMTDRYAVSLFEDIFVPRSWSV
;
A
#
# COMPACT_ATOMS: atom_id res chain seq x y z
N THR A 1 1.70 -16.90 24.66
CA THR A 1 3.17 -16.83 24.75
C THR A 1 3.66 -16.97 26.18
N LEU A 2 3.11 -16.23 27.16
CA LEU A 2 3.49 -16.36 28.58
C LEU A 2 3.17 -17.72 29.22
N THR A 3 2.08 -18.39 28.82
CA THR A 3 1.68 -19.70 29.38
C THR A 3 2.52 -20.88 28.90
N GLY A 4 3.31 -20.71 27.82
CA GLY A 4 4.10 -21.78 27.20
C GLY A 4 5.60 -21.75 27.50
N GLY A 5 6.07 -20.80 28.33
CA GLY A 5 7.51 -20.63 28.62
C GLY A 5 8.35 -20.20 27.41
N LEU A 6 7.71 -19.60 26.39
CA LEU A 6 8.35 -19.22 25.14
C LEU A 6 8.74 -17.74 25.16
N THR A 7 9.95 -17.44 24.70
CA THR A 7 10.46 -16.06 24.56
C THR A 7 9.92 -15.36 23.32
N GLU A 8 9.35 -16.11 22.37
CA GLU A 8 8.82 -15.61 21.11
C GLU A 8 7.61 -16.43 20.62
N VAL A 9 6.85 -15.86 19.69
CA VAL A 9 5.80 -16.58 18.96
C VAL A 9 6.46 -17.52 17.97
N ARG A 10 6.18 -18.82 18.08
CA ARG A 10 6.67 -19.85 17.14
C ARG A 10 5.61 -20.89 16.85
N MET A 11 5.65 -21.42 15.64
CA MET A 11 4.87 -22.59 15.23
C MET A 11 5.64 -23.87 15.60
N SER A 12 4.92 -24.94 15.92
CA SER A 12 5.54 -26.26 15.95
C SER A 12 5.92 -26.68 14.53
N GLU A 13 6.88 -27.61 14.39
CA GLU A 13 7.36 -28.07 13.09
C GLU A 13 6.21 -28.51 12.16
N PRO A 14 5.24 -29.35 12.58
CA PRO A 14 4.16 -29.77 11.69
C PRO A 14 3.25 -28.61 11.24
N VAL A 15 3.03 -27.62 12.12
CA VAL A 15 2.19 -26.45 11.82
C VAL A 15 2.91 -25.51 10.86
N LEU A 16 4.23 -25.33 11.04
CA LEU A 16 5.04 -24.53 10.12
C LEU A 16 5.00 -25.13 8.71
N GLN A 17 5.22 -26.45 8.58
CA GLN A 17 5.18 -27.13 7.29
C GLN A 17 3.81 -27.00 6.61
N ALA A 18 2.72 -27.19 7.34
CA ALA A 18 1.37 -27.01 6.80
C ALA A 18 1.10 -25.56 6.35
N THR A 19 1.56 -24.58 7.13
CA THR A 19 1.40 -23.15 6.82
C THR A 19 2.19 -22.78 5.56
N LEU A 20 3.42 -23.28 5.43
CA LEU A 20 4.25 -23.05 4.25
C LEU A 20 3.64 -23.70 3.00
N ALA A 21 3.12 -24.93 3.11
CA ALA A 21 2.42 -25.59 2.01
C ALA A 21 1.18 -24.81 1.55
N LEU A 22 0.36 -24.32 2.49
CA LEU A 22 -0.79 -23.47 2.19
C LEU A 22 -0.35 -22.15 1.54
N ARG A 23 0.70 -21.52 2.05
CA ARG A 23 1.25 -20.29 1.45
C ARG A 23 1.66 -20.51 0.00
N SER A 24 2.41 -21.58 -0.28
CA SER A 24 2.85 -21.91 -1.64
C SER A 24 1.66 -22.12 -2.58
N TYR A 25 0.65 -22.87 -2.14
CA TYR A 25 -0.58 -23.07 -2.92
C TYR A 25 -1.32 -21.75 -3.19
N LEU A 26 -1.45 -20.86 -2.20
CA LEU A 26 -2.11 -19.56 -2.40
C LEU A 26 -1.34 -18.66 -3.38
N PHE A 27 -0.01 -18.71 -3.38
CA PHE A 27 0.78 -17.98 -4.36
C PHE A 27 0.47 -18.45 -5.79
N GLU A 28 0.52 -19.76 -6.03
CA GLU A 28 0.24 -20.36 -7.33
C GLU A 28 -1.23 -20.12 -7.78
N ALA A 29 -2.19 -20.39 -6.88
CA ALA A 29 -3.60 -20.41 -7.24
C ALA A 29 -4.28 -19.03 -7.22
N VAL A 30 -3.74 -18.06 -6.47
CA VAL A 30 -4.42 -16.77 -6.22
C VAL A 30 -3.55 -15.59 -6.63
N TYR A 31 -2.31 -15.49 -6.14
CA TYR A 31 -1.51 -14.28 -6.30
C TYR A 31 -0.80 -14.18 -7.67
N GLU A 32 -0.37 -15.30 -8.26
CA GLU A 32 0.35 -15.32 -9.54
C GLU A 32 -0.57 -15.37 -10.76
N ASN A 33 -1.89 -15.23 -10.58
CA ASN A 33 -2.83 -15.18 -11.70
C ASN A 33 -2.66 -13.85 -12.48
N PRO A 34 -2.62 -13.88 -13.83
CA PRO A 34 -2.50 -12.67 -14.68
C PRO A 34 -3.45 -11.52 -14.31
N ARG A 35 -4.66 -11.83 -13.83
CA ARG A 35 -5.61 -10.80 -13.39
C ARG A 35 -5.14 -10.07 -12.13
N ALA A 36 -4.59 -10.79 -11.14
CA ALA A 36 -4.06 -10.20 -9.93
C ALA A 36 -2.86 -9.30 -10.26
N THR A 37 -1.95 -9.77 -11.12
CA THR A 37 -0.78 -9.02 -11.59
C THR A 37 -1.18 -7.69 -12.26
N SER A 38 -2.20 -7.70 -13.13
CA SER A 38 -2.65 -6.48 -13.81
C SER A 38 -3.21 -5.43 -12.83
N GLU A 39 -3.94 -5.85 -11.80
CA GLU A 39 -4.44 -4.92 -10.77
C GLU A 39 -3.30 -4.37 -9.90
N PHE A 40 -2.28 -5.18 -9.59
CA PHE A 40 -1.08 -4.70 -8.90
C PHE A 40 -0.32 -3.65 -9.72
N GLU A 41 -0.18 -3.84 -11.03
CA GLU A 41 0.46 -2.85 -11.92
C GLU A 41 -0.31 -1.53 -11.92
N LYS A 42 -1.64 -1.56 -11.99
CA LYS A 42 -2.48 -0.35 -11.90
C LYS A 42 -2.34 0.34 -10.55
N ALA A 43 -2.40 -0.41 -9.45
CA ALA A 43 -2.24 0.14 -8.11
C ALA A 43 -0.86 0.79 -7.92
N SER A 44 0.20 0.13 -8.40
CA SER A 44 1.57 0.68 -8.41
C SER A 44 1.65 1.97 -9.23
N GLY A 45 1.01 2.02 -10.41
CA GLY A 45 0.91 3.22 -11.23
C GLY A 45 0.19 4.38 -10.54
N ILE A 46 -0.93 4.09 -9.86
CA ILE A 46 -1.68 5.09 -9.06
C ILE A 46 -0.79 5.65 -7.95
N LEU A 47 -0.20 4.77 -7.12
CA LEU A 47 0.64 5.20 -6.00
C LEU A 47 1.88 5.95 -6.46
N GLY A 48 2.53 5.51 -7.54
CA GLY A 48 3.67 6.21 -8.13
C GLY A 48 3.31 7.61 -8.64
N GLY A 49 2.18 7.74 -9.34
CA GLY A 49 1.68 9.05 -9.78
C GLY A 49 1.37 10.00 -8.61
N LEU A 50 0.69 9.49 -7.58
CA LEU A 50 0.38 10.27 -6.39
C LEU A 50 1.63 10.66 -5.61
N TRP A 51 2.61 9.76 -5.47
CA TRP A 51 3.90 10.03 -4.84
C TRP A 51 4.62 11.22 -5.49
N GLU A 52 4.70 11.25 -6.81
CA GLU A 52 5.29 12.39 -7.51
C GLU A 52 4.48 13.67 -7.30
N LYS A 53 3.14 13.59 -7.40
CA LYS A 53 2.32 14.80 -7.30
C LYS A 53 2.31 15.42 -5.92
N VAL A 54 2.25 14.59 -4.88
CA VAL A 54 2.27 15.03 -3.48
C VAL A 54 3.58 15.76 -3.18
N ARG A 55 4.72 15.25 -3.64
CA ARG A 55 6.03 15.89 -3.42
C ARG A 55 6.24 17.16 -4.25
N GLN A 56 5.57 17.30 -5.39
CA GLN A 56 5.58 18.54 -6.19
C GLN A 56 4.74 19.66 -5.57
N ARG A 57 3.78 19.32 -4.70
CA ARG A 57 2.86 20.28 -4.05
C ARG A 57 2.61 19.90 -2.58
N PRO A 58 3.66 19.81 -1.75
CA PRO A 58 3.54 19.26 -0.41
C PRO A 58 2.57 20.05 0.46
N GLU A 59 2.57 21.39 0.35
CA GLU A 59 1.65 22.28 1.07
C GLU A 59 0.16 22.02 0.81
N GLN A 60 -0.20 21.34 -0.28
CA GLN A 60 -1.59 21.01 -0.60
C GLN A 60 -2.06 19.72 0.10
N TYR A 61 -1.16 18.78 0.38
CA TYR A 61 -1.52 17.42 0.77
C TYR A 61 -0.95 17.00 2.13
N LEU A 62 0.16 17.60 2.54
CA LEU A 62 0.95 17.20 3.69
C LEU A 62 0.88 18.25 4.78
N ASP A 63 0.99 17.79 6.02
CA ASP A 63 1.15 18.67 7.16
C ASP A 63 2.58 19.22 7.23
N GLY A 64 2.70 20.54 7.32
CA GLY A 64 3.99 21.23 7.36
C GLY A 64 4.82 20.86 8.59
N THR A 65 4.17 20.55 9.72
CA THR A 65 4.88 20.20 10.95
C THR A 65 5.54 18.82 10.83
N THR A 66 4.88 17.86 10.18
CA THR A 66 5.47 16.56 9.86
C THR A 66 6.64 16.70 8.89
N ILE A 67 6.53 17.56 7.87
CA ILE A 67 7.66 17.81 6.95
C ILE A 67 8.86 18.37 7.70
N GLU A 68 8.66 19.33 8.59
CA GLU A 68 9.74 19.93 9.37
C GLU A 68 10.37 18.92 10.35
N ALA A 69 9.56 18.05 10.97
CA ALA A 69 10.03 17.08 11.95
C ALA A 69 10.70 15.84 11.34
N GLU A 70 10.17 15.33 10.22
CA GLU A 70 10.51 14.01 9.68
C GLU A 70 11.00 14.04 8.22
N GLY A 71 10.81 15.17 7.54
CA GLY A 71 11.18 15.36 6.14
C GLY A 71 10.07 15.03 5.15
N LEU A 72 10.23 15.55 3.93
CA LEU A 72 9.23 15.44 2.85
C LEU A 72 8.88 14.00 2.48
N ASP A 73 9.89 13.14 2.32
CA ASP A 73 9.66 11.77 1.86
C ASP A 73 8.97 10.91 2.94
N ALA A 74 9.28 11.12 4.22
CA ALA A 74 8.60 10.45 5.32
C ALA A 74 7.13 10.89 5.40
N ALA A 75 6.88 12.21 5.38
CA ALA A 75 5.53 12.76 5.37
C ALA A 75 4.70 12.27 4.16
N ALA A 76 5.29 12.23 2.96
CA ALA A 76 4.63 11.74 1.76
C ALA A 76 4.32 10.24 1.83
N ARG A 77 5.26 9.43 2.34
CA ARG A 77 5.06 7.98 2.50
C ARG A 77 3.93 7.70 3.47
N ASP A 78 3.91 8.39 4.59
CA ASP A 78 2.93 8.16 5.65
C ASP A 78 1.54 8.65 5.22
N PHE A 79 1.47 9.77 4.49
CA PHE A 79 0.23 10.20 3.83
C PHE A 79 -0.31 9.15 2.87
N LEU A 80 0.53 8.61 1.98
CA LEU A 80 0.09 7.60 1.01
C LEU A 80 -0.31 6.28 1.68
N ALA A 81 0.47 5.83 2.67
CA ALA A 81 0.18 4.61 3.43
C ALA A 81 -1.08 4.74 4.30
N GLY A 82 -1.44 5.98 4.69
CA GLY A 82 -2.66 6.29 5.42
C GLY A 82 -3.93 6.37 4.56
N MET A 83 -3.81 6.30 3.23
CA MET A 83 -4.97 6.35 2.34
C MET A 83 -5.76 5.03 2.36
N THR A 84 -7.08 5.14 2.20
CA THR A 84 -7.89 3.99 1.78
C THR A 84 -7.83 3.84 0.26
N ASP A 85 -8.03 2.63 -0.26
CA ASP A 85 -8.06 2.37 -1.71
C ASP A 85 -9.00 3.32 -2.46
N ARG A 86 -10.21 3.52 -1.93
CA ARG A 86 -11.20 4.43 -2.53
C ARG A 86 -10.71 5.88 -2.58
N TYR A 87 -10.01 6.32 -1.54
CA TYR A 87 -9.45 7.66 -1.50
C TYR A 87 -8.29 7.82 -2.50
N ALA A 88 -7.39 6.82 -2.57
CA ALA A 88 -6.29 6.83 -3.53
C ALA A 88 -6.78 6.93 -4.98
N VAL A 89 -7.80 6.14 -5.33
CA VAL A 89 -8.42 6.17 -6.67
C VAL A 89 -9.07 7.53 -6.95
N SER A 90 -9.90 8.05 -6.02
CA SER A 90 -10.57 9.35 -6.19
C SER A 90 -9.57 10.49 -6.35
N LEU A 91 -8.51 10.50 -5.54
CA LEU A 91 -7.47 11.53 -5.60
C LEU A 91 -6.69 11.46 -6.91
N PHE A 92 -6.40 10.25 -7.39
CA PHE A 92 -5.75 10.05 -8.68
C PHE A 92 -6.64 10.57 -9.83
N GLU A 93 -7.93 10.24 -9.82
CA GLU A 93 -8.88 10.74 -10.80
C GLU A 93 -8.95 12.27 -10.78
N ASP A 94 -9.07 12.89 -9.62
CA ASP A 94 -9.13 14.35 -9.46
C ASP A 94 -7.87 15.08 -9.99
N ILE A 95 -6.70 14.46 -9.82
CA ILE A 95 -5.42 15.05 -10.21
C ILE A 95 -5.12 14.85 -11.69
N PHE A 96 -5.38 13.65 -12.22
CA PHE A 96 -4.87 13.21 -13.53
C PHE A 96 -5.93 13.09 -14.62
N VAL A 97 -7.22 12.98 -14.27
CA VAL A 97 -8.31 12.83 -15.24
C VAL A 97 -8.99 14.19 -15.45
N PRO A 98 -8.91 14.78 -16.65
CA PRO A 98 -9.59 16.03 -16.94
C PRO A 98 -11.11 15.85 -16.87
N ARG A 99 -11.82 16.77 -16.20
CA ARG A 99 -13.28 16.79 -16.25
C ARG A 99 -13.73 17.17 -17.65
N SER A 100 -14.51 16.30 -18.29
CA SER A 100 -15.19 16.65 -19.55
C SER A 100 -16.14 17.81 -19.30
N TRP A 101 -16.06 18.85 -20.11
CA TRP A 101 -17.04 19.94 -20.10
C TRP A 101 -18.39 19.35 -20.51
N SER A 102 -19.32 19.22 -19.57
CA SER A 102 -20.73 19.06 -19.92
C SER A 102 -21.24 20.41 -20.42
N VAL A 103 -21.27 20.57 -21.74
CA VAL A 103 -22.09 21.59 -22.41
C VAL A 103 -23.45 20.99 -22.68
#